data_AF-A0A6I1H8M6-F1
#
_entry.id   AF-A0A6I1H8M6-F1
#
_cell.length_a   1.000
_cell.length_b   1.000
_cell.length_c   1.000
_cell.angle_alpha   90.00
_cell.angle_beta   90.00
_cell.angle_gamma   90.00
#
_symmetry.space_group_name_H-M   'P 1'
#
loop_
_entity.id
_entity.type
_entity.pdbx_description
1 polymer ?
#
loop_
_entity_poly.entity_id
_entity_poly.type
_entity_poly.pdbx_seq_one_letter_code
_entity_poly.pdbx_strand_id
1 'polypeptide(L)'
;MEMAVTDSLRQQAYALAAAFVHTLDRRDPVALQRDWALSAAVAEEVIDMLDSYFAANQVLSLAPLAQAFVPGKGDRPAVDVYATDAGPLGLECLLLADGEPDEATLHLEMSGHDGALRLHYHYIGS
;
A
#
# COMPACT_ATOMS: atom_id res chain seq x y z
N MET A 1 12.48 -20.89 -9.83
CA MET A 1 12.08 -20.14 -11.03
C MET A 1 11.57 -18.81 -10.52
N GLU A 2 12.37 -17.75 -10.63
CA GLU A 2 11.95 -16.39 -10.26
C GLU A 2 10.67 -16.07 -11.02
N MET A 3 9.57 -15.79 -10.31
CA MET A 3 8.37 -15.31 -10.96
C MET A 3 8.61 -13.85 -11.34
N ALA A 4 8.87 -13.60 -12.63
CA ALA A 4 8.96 -12.25 -13.14
C ALA A 4 7.60 -11.54 -12.95
N VAL A 5 7.58 -10.46 -12.18
CA VAL A 5 6.37 -9.65 -11.98
C VAL A 5 6.05 -8.94 -13.30
N THR A 6 4.92 -9.29 -13.92
CA THR A 6 4.49 -8.71 -15.19
C THR A 6 3.89 -7.30 -15.00
N ASP A 7 3.89 -6.48 -16.05
CA ASP A 7 3.28 -5.13 -16.01
C ASP A 7 1.80 -5.15 -15.64
N SER A 8 1.04 -6.09 -16.19
CA SER A 8 -0.38 -6.26 -15.86
C SER A 8 -0.56 -6.59 -14.37
N LEU A 9 0.31 -7.43 -13.81
CA LEU A 9 0.28 -7.77 -12.40
C LEU A 9 0.64 -6.57 -11.52
N ARG A 10 1.66 -5.78 -11.91
CA ARG A 10 2.01 -4.52 -11.22
C ARG A 10 0.86 -3.52 -11.20
N GLN A 11 0.17 -3.35 -12.34
CA GLN A 11 -0.98 -2.44 -12.43
C GLN A 11 -2.16 -2.90 -11.56
N GLN A 12 -2.44 -4.19 -11.52
CA GLN A 12 -3.47 -4.75 -10.64
C GLN A 12 -3.12 -4.57 -9.16
N ALA A 13 -1.86 -4.83 -8.79
CA ALA A 13 -1.37 -4.64 -7.44
C ALA A 13 -1.45 -3.17 -7.02
N TYR A 14 -1.03 -2.24 -7.88
CA TYR A 14 -1.17 -0.80 -7.65
C TYR A 14 -2.63 -0.39 -7.45
N ALA A 15 -3.56 -0.87 -8.29
CA ALA A 15 -4.97 -0.50 -8.17
C ALA A 15 -5.55 -0.91 -6.80
N LEU A 16 -5.16 -2.08 -6.30
CA LEU A 16 -5.59 -2.56 -4.99
C LEU A 16 -4.94 -1.76 -3.85
N ALA A 17 -3.64 -1.47 -3.94
CA ALA A 17 -2.94 -0.62 -2.98
C ALA A 17 -3.51 0.80 -2.93
N ALA A 18 -3.83 1.40 -4.08
CA ALA A 18 -4.42 2.73 -4.17
C ALA A 18 -5.83 2.77 -3.54
N ALA A 19 -6.64 1.73 -3.75
CA ALA A 19 -7.95 1.61 -3.09
C ALA A 19 -7.81 1.48 -1.57
N PHE A 20 -6.80 0.75 -1.09
CA PHE A 20 -6.52 0.64 0.34
C PHE A 20 -6.07 1.99 0.92
N VAL A 21 -5.15 2.69 0.27
CA VAL A 21 -4.70 4.03 0.68
C VAL A 21 -5.86 5.04 0.69
N HIS A 22 -6.78 4.97 -0.26
CA HIS A 22 -8.01 5.78 -0.21
C HIS A 22 -8.88 5.48 1.02
N THR A 23 -8.86 4.23 1.51
CA THR A 23 -9.54 3.89 2.77
C THR A 23 -8.78 4.43 3.99
N LEU A 24 -7.44 4.38 3.96
CA LEU A 24 -6.57 4.95 4.99
C LEU A 24 -6.73 6.46 5.12
N ASP A 25 -6.80 7.19 4.00
CA ASP A 25 -7.01 8.63 3.92
C ASP A 25 -8.26 9.09 4.70
N ARG A 26 -9.33 8.28 4.67
CA ARG A 26 -10.57 8.56 5.40
C ARG A 26 -10.47 8.38 6.91
N ARG A 27 -9.39 7.75 7.40
CA ARG A 27 -9.16 7.39 8.81
C ARG A 27 -10.39 6.71 9.44
N ASP A 28 -11.03 5.82 8.70
CA ASP A 28 -12.29 5.16 9.07
C ASP A 28 -12.01 3.68 9.44
N PRO A 29 -11.86 3.36 10.74
CA PRO A 29 -11.54 1.99 11.17
C PRO A 29 -12.66 1.00 10.86
N VAL A 30 -13.90 1.46 10.69
CA VAL A 30 -15.02 0.58 10.31
C VAL A 30 -14.91 0.20 8.83
N ALA A 31 -14.52 1.13 7.97
CA ALA A 31 -14.25 0.82 6.56
C ALA A 31 -13.06 -0.14 6.41
N LEU A 32 -12.00 0.02 7.22
CA LEU A 32 -10.87 -0.90 7.23
C LEU A 32 -11.25 -2.34 7.60
N GLN A 33 -12.10 -2.51 8.61
CA GLN A 33 -12.61 -3.84 8.99
C GLN A 33 -13.49 -4.44 7.90
N ARG A 34 -14.42 -3.65 7.36
CA ARG A 34 -15.42 -4.13 6.39
C ARG A 34 -14.80 -4.45 5.03
N ASP A 35 -14.00 -3.54 4.49
CA ASP A 35 -13.54 -3.60 3.10
C ASP A 35 -12.22 -4.38 2.96
N TRP A 36 -11.44 -4.46 4.04
CA TRP A 36 -10.09 -5.06 4.04
C TRP A 36 -9.92 -6.18 5.06
N ALA A 37 -11.01 -6.57 5.73
CA ALA A 37 -11.05 -7.66 6.71
C ALA A 37 -10.02 -7.51 7.85
N LEU A 38 -9.63 -6.28 8.18
CA LEU A 38 -8.78 -6.03 9.35
C LEU A 38 -9.57 -6.33 10.63
N SER A 39 -8.88 -6.79 11.67
CA SER A 39 -9.49 -6.87 13.00
C SER A 39 -9.69 -5.46 13.55
N ALA A 40 -10.60 -5.29 14.52
CA ALA A 40 -10.82 -4.00 15.16
C ALA A 40 -9.51 -3.43 15.75
N ALA A 41 -8.72 -4.27 16.43
CA ALA A 41 -7.44 -3.87 17.00
C ALA A 41 -6.43 -3.41 15.93
N VAL A 42 -6.29 -4.15 14.83
CA VAL A 42 -5.38 -3.76 13.74
C VAL A 42 -5.86 -2.49 13.04
N ALA A 43 -7.18 -2.33 12.86
CA ALA A 43 -7.72 -1.11 12.27
C ALA A 43 -7.43 0.13 13.14
N GLU A 44 -7.57 0.04 14.46
CA GLU A 44 -7.19 1.11 15.40
C GLU A 44 -5.70 1.40 15.36
N GLU A 45 -4.85 0.36 15.41
CA GLU A 45 -3.38 0.51 15.33
C GLU A 45 -2.93 1.20 14.04
N VAL A 46 -3.57 0.90 12.91
CA VAL A 46 -3.30 1.57 11.63
C VAL A 46 -3.61 3.07 11.72
N ILE A 47 -4.75 3.45 12.32
CA ILE A 47 -5.10 4.87 12.46
C ILE A 47 -4.12 5.58 13.38
N ASP A 48 -3.79 4.99 14.53
CA ASP A 48 -2.81 5.55 15.47
C ASP A 48 -1.44 5.74 14.79
N MET A 49 -1.02 4.77 13.97
CA MET A 49 0.22 4.87 13.22
C MET A 49 0.17 6.00 12.19
N LEU A 50 -0.93 6.13 11.45
CA LEU A 50 -1.10 7.25 10.50
C LEU A 50 -1.11 8.61 11.20
N ASP A 51 -1.71 8.72 12.39
CA ASP A 51 -1.71 9.95 13.19
C ASP A 51 -0.31 10.29 13.73
N SER A 52 0.60 9.31 13.83
CA SER A 52 2.00 9.54 14.23
C SER A 52 2.87 10.14 13.12
N TYR A 53 2.54 9.88 11.85
CA TYR A 53 3.26 10.40 10.69
C TYR A 53 2.60 11.66 10.10
N PHE A 54 1.26 11.70 10.10
CA PHE A 54 0.50 12.67 9.31
C PHE A 54 -0.50 13.43 10.16
N ALA A 55 -0.60 14.74 9.92
CA ALA A 55 -1.65 15.54 10.51
C ALA A 55 -3.04 15.08 10.03
N ALA A 56 -4.05 15.24 10.89
CA ALA A 56 -5.41 14.76 10.65
C ALA A 56 -6.08 15.37 9.39
N ASN A 57 -5.59 16.52 8.90
CA ASN A 57 -6.14 17.22 7.74
C ASN A 57 -5.35 17.01 6.43
N GLN A 58 -4.25 16.25 6.46
CA GLN A 58 -3.48 15.93 5.26
C GLN A 58 -4.18 14.84 4.46
N VAL A 59 -4.17 15.00 3.14
CA VAL A 59 -4.72 14.00 2.22
C VAL A 59 -3.66 12.97 1.88
N LEU A 60 -3.96 11.70 2.12
CA LEU A 60 -3.06 10.59 1.84
C LEU A 60 -3.30 10.02 0.46
N SER A 61 -2.21 9.76 -0.27
CA SER A 61 -2.28 9.16 -1.61
C SER A 61 -1.03 8.36 -1.96
N LEU A 62 -1.10 7.64 -3.08
CA LEU A 62 0.08 7.10 -3.76
C LEU A 62 0.45 8.01 -4.92
N ALA A 63 1.72 7.92 -5.36
CA ALA A 63 2.13 8.52 -6.61
C ALA A 63 1.24 8.04 -7.78
N PRO A 64 0.85 8.92 -8.73
CA PRO A 64 0.02 8.52 -9.86
C PRO A 64 0.61 7.31 -10.60
N LEU A 65 -0.23 6.40 -11.11
CA LEU A 65 0.20 5.16 -11.77
C LEU A 65 1.32 5.36 -12.82
N ALA A 66 1.26 6.45 -13.58
CA ALA A 66 2.25 6.78 -14.61
C ALA A 66 3.67 7.06 -14.06
N GLN A 67 3.77 7.36 -12.77
CA GLN A 67 5.01 7.69 -12.05
C GLN A 67 5.33 6.68 -10.96
N ALA A 68 4.35 5.87 -10.51
CA ALA A 68 4.46 4.96 -9.38
C ALA A 68 5.66 4.01 -9.48
N PHE A 69 5.94 3.47 -10.67
CA PHE A 69 7.02 2.50 -10.92
C PHE A 69 8.30 3.13 -11.49
N VAL A 70 8.33 4.46 -11.66
CA VAL A 70 9.51 5.15 -12.20
C VAL A 70 10.50 5.31 -11.04
N PRO A 71 11.76 4.85 -11.19
CA PRO A 71 12.79 5.06 -10.17
C PRO A 71 12.94 6.54 -9.83
N GLY A 72 12.80 6.87 -8.56
CA GLY A 72 12.98 8.20 -8.01
C GLY A 72 14.43 8.46 -7.60
N LYS A 73 14.60 9.38 -6.65
CA LYS A 73 15.91 9.67 -6.06
C LYS A 73 16.39 8.46 -5.24
N GLY A 74 17.54 7.89 -5.59
CA GLY A 74 18.07 6.69 -4.94
C GLY A 74 17.65 5.37 -5.60
N ASP A 75 17.22 5.42 -6.86
CA ASP A 75 16.85 4.28 -7.72
C ASP A 75 15.68 3.42 -7.23
N ARG A 76 14.98 3.84 -6.17
CA ARG A 76 13.74 3.19 -5.71
C ARG A 76 12.51 3.87 -6.31
N PRO A 77 11.55 3.12 -6.87
CA PRO A 77 10.27 3.67 -7.28
C PRO A 77 9.42 4.06 -6.06
N ALA A 78 8.40 4.90 -6.27
CA ALA A 78 7.46 5.26 -5.21
C ALA A 78 6.55 4.08 -4.79
N VAL A 79 6.32 3.14 -5.72
CA VAL A 79 5.66 1.86 -5.45
C VAL A 79 6.55 0.76 -6.02
N ASP A 80 7.15 -0.03 -5.14
CA ASP A 80 7.88 -1.24 -5.53
C ASP A 80 6.96 -2.46 -5.43
N VAL A 81 7.05 -3.37 -6.40
CA VAL A 81 6.27 -4.61 -6.45
C VAL A 81 7.20 -5.74 -6.85
N TYR A 82 7.38 -6.70 -5.95
CA TYR A 82 8.34 -7.78 -6.11
C TYR A 82 7.71 -9.14 -5.75
N ALA A 83 8.25 -10.21 -6.32
CA ALA A 83 7.87 -11.57 -5.94
C ALA A 83 8.53 -11.93 -4.61
N THR A 84 7.80 -12.59 -3.72
CA THR A 84 8.38 -13.18 -2.51
C THR A 84 8.69 -14.66 -2.74
N ASP A 85 9.67 -15.20 -2.02
CA ASP A 85 10.02 -16.62 -2.05
C ASP A 85 8.87 -17.53 -1.56
N ALA A 86 7.92 -16.97 -0.81
CA ALA A 86 6.77 -17.68 -0.26
C ALA A 86 5.56 -17.77 -1.21
N GLY A 87 5.60 -17.09 -2.36
CA GLY A 87 4.54 -17.10 -3.37
C GLY A 87 3.72 -15.80 -3.51
N PRO A 88 3.38 -15.08 -2.42
CA PRO A 88 2.76 -13.75 -2.52
C PRO A 88 3.65 -12.70 -3.20
N LEU A 89 3.04 -11.61 -3.65
CA LEU A 89 3.74 -10.39 -4.05
C LEU A 89 3.97 -9.51 -2.81
N GLY A 90 5.16 -8.96 -2.66
CA GLY A 90 5.42 -7.88 -1.71
C GLY A 90 5.26 -6.53 -2.39
N LEU A 91 4.76 -5.55 -1.63
CA LEU A 91 4.70 -4.16 -2.06
C LEU A 91 5.25 -3.24 -0.99
N GLU A 92 6.04 -2.26 -1.43
CA GLU A 92 6.48 -1.11 -0.64
C GLU A 92 5.95 0.15 -1.30
N CYS A 93 5.07 0.86 -0.59
CA CYS A 93 4.36 2.02 -1.12
C CYS A 93 4.70 3.27 -0.32
N LEU A 94 5.45 4.19 -0.92
CA LEU A 94 5.69 5.50 -0.33
C LEU A 94 4.36 6.28 -0.27
N LEU A 95 3.96 6.67 0.93
CA LEU A 95 2.77 7.48 1.13
C LEU A 95 3.07 8.95 0.82
N LEU A 96 2.16 9.59 0.10
CA LEU A 96 2.21 11.02 -0.16
C LEU A 96 1.23 11.74 0.75
N ALA A 97 1.67 12.84 1.37
CA ALA A 97 0.82 13.76 2.11
C ALA A 97 0.61 15.03 1.27
N ASP A 98 -0.65 15.34 0.95
CA ASP A 98 -1.02 16.44 0.06
C ASP A 98 -0.33 16.39 -1.32
N GLY A 99 0.00 15.19 -1.77
CA GLY A 99 0.68 14.93 -3.05
C GLY A 99 2.21 15.00 -3.01
N GLU A 100 2.80 15.29 -1.84
CA GLU A 100 4.25 15.33 -1.66
C GLU A 100 4.75 14.09 -0.90
N PRO A 101 5.93 13.54 -1.24
CA PRO A 101 6.51 12.41 -0.52
C PRO A 101 6.80 12.74 0.94
N ASP A 102 6.47 11.81 1.84
CA ASP A 102 6.80 11.86 3.26
C ASP A 102 7.68 10.65 3.66
N GLU A 103 7.96 10.46 4.94
CA GLU A 103 8.83 9.39 5.44
C GLU A 103 8.13 8.02 5.54
N ALA A 104 6.79 7.99 5.59
CA ALA A 104 6.04 6.75 5.81
C ALA A 104 5.93 5.88 4.55
N THR A 105 6.38 4.64 4.66
CA THR A 105 6.21 3.57 3.68
C THR A 105 5.18 2.57 4.19
N LEU A 106 4.19 2.27 3.37
CA LEU A 106 3.20 1.25 3.60
C LEU A 106 3.68 -0.09 3.02
N HIS A 107 3.83 -1.09 3.88
CA HIS A 107 4.24 -2.44 3.50
C HIS A 107 3.00 -3.35 3.38
N LEU A 108 2.85 -4.00 2.23
CA LEU A 108 1.73 -4.88 1.92
C LEU A 108 2.22 -6.20 1.34
N GLU A 109 1.36 -7.21 1.42
CA GLU A 109 1.50 -8.46 0.70
C GLU A 109 0.22 -8.73 -0.10
N MET A 110 0.35 -9.35 -1.26
CA MET A 110 -0.78 -9.77 -2.07
C MET A 110 -0.67 -11.22 -2.48
N SER A 111 -1.69 -12.02 -2.16
CA SER A 111 -1.79 -13.40 -2.61
C SER A 111 -2.90 -13.56 -3.64
N GLY A 112 -2.63 -14.36 -4.67
CA GLY A 112 -3.67 -14.77 -5.62
C GLY A 112 -4.62 -15.77 -4.97
N HIS A 113 -5.91 -15.49 -5.02
CA HIS A 113 -6.98 -16.41 -4.59
C HIS A 113 -8.08 -16.41 -5.65
N ASP A 114 -8.41 -17.59 -6.18
CA ASP A 114 -9.45 -17.77 -7.22
C ASP A 114 -9.31 -16.83 -8.45
N GLY A 115 -8.07 -16.51 -8.82
CA GLY A 115 -7.78 -15.63 -9.96
C GLY A 115 -7.86 -14.12 -9.67
N ALA A 116 -8.11 -13.72 -8.41
CA ALA A 116 -8.06 -12.33 -7.96
C ALA A 116 -6.94 -12.12 -6.92
N LEU A 117 -6.35 -10.94 -6.87
CA LEU A 117 -5.42 -10.56 -5.80
C LEU A 117 -6.20 -10.22 -4.52
N ARG A 118 -5.71 -10.71 -3.38
CA ARG A 118 -6.14 -10.29 -2.05
C ARG A 118 -4.99 -9.58 -1.35
N LEU A 119 -5.26 -8.40 -0.82
CA LEU A 119 -4.32 -7.59 -0.05
C LEU A 119 -4.30 -8.04 1.40
N HIS A 120 -3.09 -8.10 1.96
CA HIS A 120 -2.80 -8.30 3.36
C HIS A 120 -1.95 -7.13 3.83
N TYR A 121 -2.43 -6.44 4.88
CA TYR A 121 -1.67 -5.38 5.52
C TYR A 121 -0.56 -5.98 6.38
N HIS A 122 0.65 -5.43 6.28
CA HIS A 122 1.76 -5.78 7.17
C HIS A 122 2.00 -4.70 8.22
N TYR A 123 2.55 -3.54 7.80
CA TYR A 123 2.83 -2.42 8.70
C TYR A 123 3.05 -1.12 7.91
N ILE A 124 3.11 0.00 8.64
CA ILE A 124 3.58 1.31 8.15
C ILE A 124 4.88 1.65 8.90
N GLY A 125 5.93 2.05 8.20
CA GLY A 125 7.23 2.38 8.77
C GLY A 125 8.10 3.22 7.83
N SER A 126 9.21 3.76 8.35
CA SER A 126 10.19 4.59 7.61
C SER A 126 11.52 3.86 7.40
#